data_AF-A0A1V5WQZ0-F1
#
_entry.id   AF-A0A1V5WQZ0-F1
#
_cell.length_a   1.000
_cell.length_b   1.000
_cell.length_c   1.000
_cell.angle_alpha   90.00
_cell.angle_beta   90.00
_cell.angle_gamma   90.00
#
_symmetry.space_group_name_H-M   'P 1'
#
loop_
_entity.id
_entity.type
_entity.pdbx_description
1 polymer ?
#
loop_
_entity_poly.entity_id
_entity_poly.type
_entity_poly.pdbx_seq_one_letter_code
_entity_poly.pdbx_strand_id
1 'polypeptide(L)'
;MSSFDYDRQLEIALNLAAEHQKLKENLYIKAETDHFLSELFAYSDLPIPNDTIYKYFTKKDIVDLLYTRLCYYKIPQDVVKKNGIKVEKASRKSKYFYQIRRLGQRGSYPDVEIKNDGIWYFNHLNIPFLITRNHKRVDDLAHFAEYAPFSRQEIRIATSIICSHEFPITYFYFDDFSEVKIDEDIFSHVDIKDLKQFLATIYLILVTERDEDIPSLKSKFRYVPYGDFRKEMNLFLKRFSIRDNLMLRTSSHLVKAGMLKTNYVFFEETLSNSYFALEGCMLLLQRKYGIGIDKLRRKELREIFINTFKRGEEIFDYLSEVIDWGGKRAELVHPAVASQESWLPTIFGDDHEYHDLTIQLMYYIVTNQVIQPRSKYGDYIELL
;
A
#
# COMPACT_ATOMS: atom_id res chain seq x y z
N MET A 1 21.80 16.23 -8.45
CA MET A 1 22.10 17.45 -7.66
C MET A 1 23.56 17.87 -7.71
N SER A 2 23.83 19.01 -8.34
CA SER A 2 25.09 19.74 -8.14
C SER A 2 25.10 20.33 -6.72
N SER A 3 26.28 20.56 -6.12
CA SER A 3 26.36 21.22 -4.79
C SER A 3 25.71 22.60 -4.78
N PHE A 4 25.65 23.26 -5.94
CA PHE A 4 25.06 24.58 -6.13
C PHE A 4 23.52 24.60 -5.99
N ASP A 5 22.84 23.54 -6.45
CA ASP A 5 21.37 23.45 -6.33
C ASP A 5 20.93 23.19 -4.88
N TYR A 6 21.75 22.45 -4.12
CA TYR A 6 21.48 22.16 -2.71
C TYR A 6 21.58 23.40 -1.83
N ASP A 7 22.64 24.20 -1.99
CA ASP A 7 22.84 25.42 -1.19
C ASP A 7 21.70 26.43 -1.42
N ARG A 8 21.22 26.54 -2.67
CA ARG A 8 20.08 27.40 -3.02
C ARG A 8 18.77 26.89 -2.41
N GLN A 9 18.49 25.59 -2.46
CA GLN A 9 17.30 25.00 -1.84
C GLN A 9 17.31 25.20 -0.32
N LEU A 10 18.48 25.04 0.31
CA LEU A 10 18.66 25.27 1.74
C LEU A 10 18.41 26.74 2.12
N GLU A 11 18.90 27.69 1.32
CA GLU A 11 18.67 29.12 1.54
C GLU A 11 17.17 29.46 1.47
N ILE A 12 16.46 28.97 0.46
CA ILE A 12 15.01 29.18 0.31
C ILE A 12 14.24 28.57 1.50
N ALA A 13 14.59 27.34 1.89
CA ALA A 13 13.96 26.67 3.03
C ALA A 13 14.18 27.43 4.35
N LEU A 14 15.37 28.03 4.54
CA LEU A 14 15.67 28.88 5.71
C LEU A 14 14.86 30.19 5.71
N ASN A 15 14.70 30.83 4.55
CA ASN A 15 13.89 32.04 4.42
C ASN A 15 12.41 31.76 4.74
N LEU A 16 11.85 30.69 4.17
CA LEU A 16 10.50 30.21 4.49
C LEU A 16 10.35 29.90 5.98
N ALA A 17 11.39 29.33 6.61
CA ALA A 17 11.35 29.03 8.03
C ALA A 17 11.34 30.30 8.91
N ALA A 18 12.07 31.34 8.49
CA ALA A 18 12.08 32.63 9.17
C ALA A 18 10.75 33.39 8.99
N GLU A 19 10.13 33.31 7.82
CA GLU A 19 8.80 33.89 7.56
C GLU A 19 7.73 33.29 8.47
N HIS A 20 7.72 31.97 8.64
CA HIS A 20 6.77 31.32 9.56
C HIS A 20 6.94 31.77 11.01
N GLN A 21 8.18 32.00 11.48
CA GLN A 21 8.40 32.53 12.83
C GLN A 21 7.78 33.92 12.99
N LYS A 22 7.92 34.78 11.99
CA LYS A 22 7.24 36.09 11.97
C LYS A 22 5.72 35.93 11.98
N LEU A 23 5.16 34.97 11.25
CA LEU A 23 3.72 34.66 11.30
C LEU A 23 3.24 34.29 12.71
N LYS A 24 4.01 33.47 13.43
CA LYS A 24 3.70 33.10 14.81
C LYS A 24 3.71 34.32 15.74
N GLU A 25 4.67 35.22 15.58
CA GLU A 25 4.78 36.46 16.36
C GLU A 25 3.65 37.44 16.03
N ASN A 26 3.26 37.53 14.74
CA ASN A 26 2.22 38.44 14.24
C ASN A 26 0.79 37.88 14.32
N LEU A 27 0.57 36.72 14.97
CA LEU A 27 -0.74 36.08 15.13
C LEU A 27 -1.43 35.64 13.82
N TYR A 28 -0.68 35.19 12.79
CA TYR A 28 -1.21 34.71 11.50
C TYR A 28 -2.09 35.73 10.78
N ILE A 29 -1.51 36.86 10.40
CA ILE A 29 -2.17 37.82 9.52
C ILE A 29 -2.39 37.17 8.15
N LYS A 30 -3.59 37.33 7.58
CA LYS A 30 -3.98 36.69 6.32
C LYS A 30 -3.00 36.97 5.17
N ALA A 31 -2.64 38.24 4.95
CA ALA A 31 -1.74 38.63 3.86
C ALA A 31 -0.36 37.97 3.97
N GLU A 32 0.19 37.89 5.19
CA GLU A 32 1.47 37.25 5.44
C GLU A 32 1.37 35.72 5.26
N THR A 33 0.25 35.13 5.68
CA THR A 33 -0.03 33.69 5.50
C THR A 33 -0.13 33.33 4.02
N ASP A 34 -0.86 34.15 3.25
CA ASP A 34 -1.03 33.96 1.81
C ASP A 34 0.33 34.09 1.08
N HIS A 35 1.18 35.04 1.51
CA HIS A 35 2.54 35.18 0.98
C HIS A 35 3.41 33.94 1.26
N PHE A 36 3.48 33.49 2.52
CA PHE A 36 4.21 32.27 2.89
C PHE A 36 3.75 31.05 2.09
N LEU A 37 2.43 30.87 1.95
CA LEU A 37 1.88 29.77 1.17
C LEU A 37 2.25 29.88 -0.31
N SER A 38 2.20 31.08 -0.89
CA SER A 38 2.59 31.32 -2.28
C SER A 38 4.05 30.94 -2.52
N GLU A 39 4.96 31.37 -1.64
CA GLU A 39 6.39 31.02 -1.71
C GLU A 39 6.60 29.51 -1.55
N LEU A 40 5.86 28.86 -0.65
CA LEU A 40 5.93 27.42 -0.45
C LEU A 40 5.45 26.62 -1.67
N PHE A 41 4.33 27.02 -2.30
CA PHE A 41 3.84 26.39 -3.53
C PHE A 41 4.83 26.56 -4.69
N ALA A 42 5.43 27.74 -4.82
CA ALA A 42 6.47 28.02 -5.81
C ALA A 42 7.72 27.16 -5.56
N TYR A 43 8.17 27.05 -4.31
CA TYR A 43 9.29 26.19 -3.92
C TYR A 43 9.03 24.71 -4.21
N SER A 44 7.79 24.25 -4.04
CA SER A 44 7.38 22.88 -4.38
C SER A 44 7.05 22.68 -5.87
N ASP A 45 7.20 23.67 -6.74
CA ASP A 45 6.80 23.58 -8.17
C ASP A 45 5.35 23.05 -8.35
N LEU A 46 4.45 23.48 -7.47
CA LEU A 46 3.04 23.09 -7.49
C LEU A 46 2.16 24.28 -7.86
N PRO A 47 1.12 24.06 -8.68
CA PRO A 47 0.15 25.11 -8.96
C PRO A 47 -0.61 25.46 -7.67
N ILE A 48 -0.91 26.75 -7.49
CA ILE A 48 -1.78 27.21 -6.41
C ILE A 48 -3.17 26.56 -6.60
N PRO A 49 -3.72 25.89 -5.58
CA PRO A 49 -5.06 25.32 -5.64
C PRO A 49 -6.13 26.39 -5.88
N ASN A 50 -7.29 25.99 -6.40
CA ASN A 50 -8.44 26.89 -6.48
C ASN A 50 -8.89 27.40 -5.09
N ASP A 51 -9.62 28.52 -5.05
CA ASP A 51 -10.06 29.16 -3.81
C ASP A 51 -10.84 28.24 -2.86
N THR A 52 -11.55 27.25 -3.40
CA THR A 52 -12.33 26.29 -2.60
C THR A 52 -11.43 25.43 -1.73
N ILE A 53 -10.29 24.99 -2.25
CA ILE A 53 -9.32 24.18 -1.52
C ILE A 53 -8.31 25.07 -0.79
N TYR A 54 -7.90 26.19 -1.40
CA TYR A 54 -6.90 27.12 -0.86
C TYR A 54 -7.27 27.64 0.53
N LYS A 55 -8.56 27.91 0.77
CA LYS A 55 -9.07 28.37 2.09
C LYS A 55 -8.73 27.43 3.27
N TYR A 56 -8.45 26.15 3.00
CA TYR A 56 -8.05 25.19 4.03
C TYR A 56 -6.55 25.30 4.36
N PHE A 57 -5.72 25.66 3.38
CA PHE A 57 -4.28 25.86 3.58
C PHE A 57 -3.96 27.03 4.50
N THR A 58 -4.82 28.06 4.54
CA THR A 58 -4.64 29.23 5.40
C THR A 58 -4.96 28.96 6.87
N LYS A 59 -5.33 27.74 7.24
CA LYS A 59 -5.61 27.37 8.64
C LYS A 59 -4.29 27.17 9.38
N LYS A 60 -4.18 27.78 10.56
CA LYS A 60 -2.97 27.75 11.39
C LYS A 60 -2.37 26.35 11.55
N ASP A 61 -3.19 25.34 11.90
CA ASP A 61 -2.71 23.97 12.12
C ASP A 61 -2.11 23.34 10.85
N ILE A 62 -2.59 23.73 9.67
CA ILE A 62 -2.06 23.29 8.37
C ILE A 62 -0.73 23.99 8.08
N VAL A 63 -0.69 25.32 8.25
CA VAL A 63 0.54 26.11 8.09
C VAL A 63 1.64 25.58 9.01
N ASP A 64 1.31 25.27 10.27
CA ASP A 64 2.22 24.70 11.26
C ASP A 64 2.69 23.30 10.88
N LEU A 65 1.81 22.46 10.35
CA LEU A 65 2.18 21.15 9.83
C LEU A 65 3.19 21.27 8.68
N LEU A 66 2.91 22.14 7.71
CA LEU A 66 3.75 22.35 6.53
C LEU A 66 5.14 22.87 6.94
N TYR A 67 5.18 23.89 7.80
CA TYR A 67 6.41 24.43 8.38
C TYR A 67 7.21 23.38 9.14
N THR A 68 6.55 22.62 10.02
CA THR A 68 7.19 21.58 10.83
C THR A 68 7.89 20.56 9.93
N ARG A 69 7.22 20.14 8.87
CA ARG A 69 7.79 19.16 7.92
C ARG A 69 8.89 19.78 7.06
N LEU A 70 8.76 21.04 6.64
CA LEU A 70 9.83 21.77 5.95
C LEU A 70 11.12 21.73 6.81
N CYS A 71 11.02 22.12 8.07
CA CYS A 71 12.16 22.16 9.00
C CYS A 71 12.72 20.77 9.33
N TYR A 72 11.88 19.74 9.42
CA TYR A 72 12.36 18.39 9.76
C TYR A 72 13.04 17.66 8.61
N TYR A 73 12.55 17.85 7.39
CA TYR A 73 12.96 17.04 6.24
C TYR A 73 13.82 17.76 5.22
N LYS A 74 13.73 19.10 5.12
CA LYS A 74 14.47 19.88 4.12
C LYS A 74 15.67 20.62 4.69
N ILE A 75 15.63 20.98 5.97
CA ILE A 75 16.71 21.70 6.64
C ILE A 75 17.50 20.72 7.52
N PRO A 76 18.84 20.62 7.37
CA PRO A 76 19.67 19.86 8.28
C PRO A 76 19.46 20.27 9.74
N GLN A 77 19.33 19.29 10.64
CA GLN A 77 18.92 19.54 12.03
C GLN A 77 19.93 20.38 12.83
N ASP A 78 21.21 20.33 12.48
CA ASP A 78 22.26 21.20 13.00
C ASP A 78 22.06 22.66 12.55
N VAL A 79 21.65 22.88 11.31
CA VAL A 79 21.32 24.21 10.77
C VAL A 79 20.05 24.76 11.42
N VAL A 80 19.00 23.94 11.60
CA VAL A 80 17.78 24.31 12.33
C VAL A 80 18.15 24.81 13.74
N LYS A 81 18.98 24.05 14.47
CA LYS A 81 19.43 24.42 15.83
C LYS A 81 20.27 25.70 15.83
N LYS A 82 21.21 25.84 14.91
CA LYS A 82 22.11 27.00 14.81
C LYS A 82 21.34 28.30 14.57
N ASN A 83 20.25 28.23 13.81
CA ASN A 83 19.39 29.37 13.50
C ASN A 83 18.28 29.59 14.55
N GLY A 84 18.32 28.87 15.69
CA GLY A 84 17.35 29.06 16.77
C GLY A 84 15.92 28.65 16.42
N ILE A 85 15.74 27.82 15.38
CA ILE A 85 14.42 27.46 14.88
C ILE A 85 13.70 26.51 15.85
N LYS A 86 12.57 26.96 16.40
CA LYS A 86 11.72 26.16 17.31
C LYS A 86 10.64 25.42 16.54
N VAL A 87 10.80 24.12 16.40
CA VAL A 87 9.79 23.24 15.79
C VAL A 87 8.96 22.58 16.89
N GLU A 88 7.70 23.00 17.01
CA GLU A 88 6.75 22.32 17.89
C GLU A 88 6.23 21.05 17.22
N LYS A 89 6.16 19.95 17.96
CA LYS A 89 5.54 18.73 17.44
C LYS A 89 4.03 18.96 17.32
N ALA A 90 3.47 18.68 16.13
CA ALA A 90 2.03 18.70 15.92
C ALA A 90 1.29 17.87 16.98
N SER A 91 0.11 18.35 17.38
CA SER A 91 -0.71 17.71 18.41
C SER A 91 -1.07 16.28 18.01
N ARG A 92 -0.91 15.32 18.93
CA ARG A 92 -1.18 13.89 18.69
C ARG A 92 -2.50 13.39 19.29
N LYS A 93 -3.54 14.23 19.34
CA LYS A 93 -4.72 13.96 20.16
C LYS A 93 -5.72 13.00 19.52
N SER A 94 -5.78 12.92 18.18
CA SER A 94 -6.71 12.02 17.51
C SER A 94 -6.38 10.54 17.73
N LYS A 95 -7.42 9.69 17.83
CA LYS A 95 -7.32 8.22 17.80
C LYS A 95 -6.98 7.67 16.41
N TYR A 96 -7.27 8.46 15.38
CA TYR A 96 -7.09 8.09 13.98
C TYR A 96 -6.10 9.02 13.29
N PHE A 97 -5.51 8.51 12.22
CA PHE A 97 -4.66 9.27 11.31
C PHE A 97 -5.00 8.90 9.87
N TYR A 98 -4.76 9.82 8.95
CA TYR A 98 -4.70 9.53 7.53
C TYR A 98 -3.27 9.17 7.15
N GLN A 99 -3.11 8.03 6.49
CA GLN A 99 -1.90 7.66 5.78
C GLN A 99 -2.11 7.97 4.31
N ILE A 100 -1.31 8.87 3.77
CA ILE A 100 -1.33 9.27 2.37
C ILE A 100 -0.11 8.65 1.72
N ARG A 101 -0.32 7.82 0.71
CA ARG A 101 0.76 7.15 -0.01
C ARG A 101 0.70 7.47 -1.50
N ARG A 102 1.84 7.80 -2.07
CA ARG A 102 2.06 7.72 -3.53
C ARG A 102 2.47 6.30 -3.89
N LEU A 103 1.74 5.63 -4.77
CA LEU A 103 2.14 4.29 -5.21
C LEU A 103 3.28 4.37 -6.23
N GLY A 104 4.16 3.36 -6.25
CA GLY A 104 5.41 3.38 -7.02
C GLY A 104 5.23 3.06 -8.51
N GLN A 105 6.24 3.30 -9.34
CA GLN A 105 6.05 3.18 -10.80
C GLN A 105 5.91 1.75 -11.31
N ARG A 106 6.39 0.77 -10.55
CA ARG A 106 6.40 -0.65 -10.93
C ARG A 106 5.04 -1.33 -10.77
N GLY A 107 4.03 -0.62 -10.29
CA GLY A 107 2.67 -1.16 -10.16
C GLY A 107 1.91 -1.11 -11.47
N SER A 108 0.72 -1.68 -11.42
CA SER A 108 -0.24 -1.61 -12.50
C SER A 108 -1.62 -1.40 -11.91
N TYR A 109 -2.19 -0.25 -12.23
CA TYR A 109 -3.16 0.43 -11.38
C TYR A 109 -4.54 0.44 -11.99
N PRO A 110 -5.63 0.30 -11.20
CA PRO A 110 -6.98 0.51 -11.71
C PRO A 110 -7.11 1.90 -12.33
N ASP A 111 -7.72 2.00 -13.51
CA ASP A 111 -8.04 3.29 -14.15
C ASP A 111 -9.26 3.99 -13.51
N VAL A 112 -9.93 3.34 -12.56
CA VAL A 112 -11.11 3.86 -11.84
C VAL A 112 -10.78 4.32 -10.42
N GLU A 113 -11.46 5.38 -9.97
CA GLU A 113 -11.41 5.80 -8.56
C GLU A 113 -12.12 4.77 -7.66
N ILE A 114 -11.48 4.44 -6.53
CA ILE A 114 -12.05 3.55 -5.52
C ILE A 114 -12.23 4.33 -4.22
N LYS A 115 -13.46 4.29 -3.69
CA LYS A 115 -13.83 4.92 -2.42
C LYS A 115 -14.63 3.93 -1.58
N ASN A 116 -14.13 3.59 -0.40
CA ASN A 116 -14.76 2.66 0.54
C ASN A 116 -14.32 2.99 1.97
N ASP A 117 -15.25 3.19 2.92
CA ASP A 117 -15.03 3.43 4.36
C ASP A 117 -13.58 3.62 4.83
N GLY A 118 -13.08 4.86 4.68
CA GLY A 118 -11.74 5.26 5.10
C GLY A 118 -10.62 4.85 4.14
N ILE A 119 -10.93 4.48 2.91
CA ILE A 119 -9.98 4.17 1.83
C ILE A 119 -10.36 4.99 0.60
N TRP A 120 -9.38 5.69 0.05
CA TRP A 120 -9.49 6.41 -1.23
C TRP A 120 -8.29 6.09 -2.10
N TYR A 121 -8.53 5.44 -3.23
CA TYR A 121 -7.56 5.32 -4.30
C TYR A 121 -8.01 6.17 -5.48
N PHE A 122 -7.12 7.01 -6.00
CA PHE A 122 -7.42 7.89 -7.12
C PHE A 122 -6.13 8.32 -7.82
N ASN A 123 -6.29 8.78 -9.05
CA ASN A 123 -5.23 9.42 -9.81
C ASN A 123 -5.31 10.94 -9.62
N HIS A 124 -4.20 11.56 -9.21
CA HIS A 124 -4.05 13.01 -9.16
C HIS A 124 -2.78 13.40 -9.92
N LEU A 125 -2.93 14.22 -10.97
CA LEU A 125 -1.82 14.65 -11.84
C LEU A 125 -1.05 13.47 -12.49
N ASN A 126 -1.75 12.40 -12.89
CA ASN A 126 -1.22 11.14 -13.42
C ASN A 126 -0.45 10.27 -12.43
N ILE A 127 -0.54 10.59 -11.13
CA ILE A 127 0.12 9.85 -10.06
C ILE A 127 -0.94 9.07 -9.26
N PRO A 128 -0.75 7.75 -9.04
CA PRO A 128 -1.65 6.94 -8.24
C PRO A 128 -1.45 7.21 -6.75
N PHE A 129 -2.51 7.65 -6.08
CA PHE A 129 -2.54 7.88 -4.65
C PHE A 129 -3.44 6.88 -3.95
N LEU A 130 -3.01 6.45 -2.77
CA LEU A 130 -3.80 5.69 -1.82
C LEU A 130 -3.82 6.42 -0.48
N ILE A 131 -5.01 6.78 -0.03
CA ILE A 131 -5.24 7.38 1.28
C ILE A 131 -6.03 6.39 2.13
N THR A 132 -5.52 6.05 3.30
CA THR A 132 -6.21 5.19 4.28
C THR A 132 -6.36 5.88 5.62
N ARG A 133 -7.50 5.66 6.27
CA ARG A 133 -7.81 6.12 7.62
C ARG A 133 -7.55 4.97 8.59
N ASN A 134 -6.57 5.14 9.46
CA ASN A 134 -6.03 4.08 10.32
C ASN A 134 -6.17 4.44 11.79
N HIS A 135 -6.15 3.43 12.67
CA HIS A 135 -6.30 3.63 14.10
C HIS A 135 -4.94 3.50 14.80
N LYS A 136 -4.47 4.56 15.46
CA LYS A 136 -3.11 4.64 16.06
C LYS A 136 -2.74 3.43 16.91
N ARG A 137 -3.60 3.06 17.87
CA ARG A 137 -3.33 1.92 18.78
C ARG A 137 -3.02 0.59 18.06
N VAL A 138 -3.57 0.40 16.87
CA VAL A 138 -3.47 -0.87 16.13
C VAL A 138 -2.40 -0.78 15.05
N ASP A 139 -2.33 0.35 14.34
CA ASP A 139 -1.46 0.52 13.17
C ASP A 139 -0.11 1.21 13.50
N ASP A 140 0.03 1.95 14.61
CA ASP A 140 1.35 2.53 15.00
C ASP A 140 2.35 1.42 15.41
N LEU A 141 1.85 0.28 15.88
CA LEU A 141 2.70 -0.87 16.21
C LEU A 141 3.23 -1.60 14.97
N ALA A 142 2.65 -1.38 13.78
CA ALA A 142 3.14 -1.97 12.53
C ALA A 142 4.54 -1.44 12.16
N HIS A 143 4.96 -0.29 12.71
CA HIS A 143 6.32 0.24 12.55
C HIS A 143 7.41 -0.60 13.25
N PHE A 144 7.05 -1.50 14.17
CA PHE A 144 8.00 -2.44 14.78
C PHE A 144 8.16 -3.73 13.96
N ALA A 145 7.33 -3.94 12.93
CA ALA A 145 7.53 -5.05 12.01
C ALA A 145 8.53 -4.62 10.94
N GLU A 146 9.79 -5.05 11.08
CA GLU A 146 10.92 -4.73 10.20
C GLU A 146 10.70 -5.08 8.71
N TYR A 147 9.61 -5.77 8.36
CA TYR A 147 9.49 -6.45 7.07
C TYR A 147 8.25 -6.09 6.23
N ALA A 148 7.35 -5.19 6.64
CA ALA A 148 6.34 -4.60 5.73
C ALA A 148 5.64 -3.37 6.33
N PRO A 149 5.76 -2.16 5.74
CA PRO A 149 5.14 -0.93 6.27
C PRO A 149 3.65 -0.77 5.90
N PHE A 150 2.94 -1.87 5.60
CA PHE A 150 1.54 -1.79 5.18
C PHE A 150 0.61 -1.65 6.38
N SER A 151 -0.25 -0.64 6.36
CA SER A 151 -1.41 -0.56 7.24
C SER A 151 -2.40 -1.69 6.92
N ARG A 152 -3.23 -2.04 7.89
CA ARG A 152 -4.26 -3.08 7.70
C ARG A 152 -5.24 -2.73 6.58
N GLN A 153 -5.50 -1.44 6.38
CA GLN A 153 -6.36 -0.95 5.31
C GLN A 153 -5.72 -1.06 3.93
N GLU A 154 -4.41 -0.80 3.82
CA GLU A 154 -3.66 -0.98 2.57
C GLU A 154 -3.63 -2.45 2.14
N ILE A 155 -3.42 -3.37 3.10
CA ILE A 155 -3.52 -4.81 2.83
C ILE A 155 -4.91 -5.15 2.30
N ARG A 156 -5.97 -4.70 2.98
CA ARG A 156 -7.36 -4.96 2.57
C ARG A 156 -7.63 -4.51 1.12
N ILE A 157 -7.29 -3.28 0.75
CA ILE A 157 -7.54 -2.78 -0.60
C ILE A 157 -6.65 -3.44 -1.64
N ALA A 158 -5.36 -3.61 -1.38
CA ALA A 158 -4.44 -4.24 -2.32
C ALA A 158 -4.84 -5.68 -2.61
N THR A 159 -5.17 -6.45 -1.58
CA THR A 159 -5.67 -7.82 -1.74
C THR A 159 -7.00 -7.86 -2.46
N SER A 160 -7.92 -6.94 -2.16
CA SER A 160 -9.19 -6.89 -2.90
C SER A 160 -8.97 -6.69 -4.40
N ILE A 161 -8.05 -5.81 -4.79
CA ILE A 161 -7.76 -5.51 -6.20
C ILE A 161 -7.17 -6.73 -6.91
N ILE A 162 -6.21 -7.39 -6.26
CA ILE A 162 -5.57 -8.62 -6.76
C ILE A 162 -6.62 -9.73 -6.92
N CYS A 163 -7.52 -9.90 -5.94
CA CYS A 163 -8.48 -10.99 -5.90
C CYS A 163 -9.72 -10.81 -6.78
N SER A 164 -10.05 -9.60 -7.23
CA SER A 164 -11.26 -9.37 -8.04
C SER A 164 -11.05 -9.23 -9.54
N HIS A 165 -9.81 -9.13 -10.02
CA HIS A 165 -9.53 -9.05 -11.45
C HIS A 165 -9.18 -10.42 -12.03
N GLU A 166 -9.63 -10.70 -13.24
CA GLU A 166 -9.21 -11.88 -14.00
C GLU A 166 -7.76 -11.76 -14.44
N PHE A 167 -6.91 -12.57 -13.81
CA PHE A 167 -5.48 -12.70 -14.07
C PHE A 167 -4.65 -11.42 -13.83
N PRO A 168 -3.48 -11.52 -13.16
CA PRO A 168 -2.92 -10.38 -12.43
C PRO A 168 -2.20 -9.41 -13.36
N ILE A 169 -2.97 -8.51 -13.98
CA ILE A 169 -2.42 -7.28 -14.53
C ILE A 169 -2.49 -6.18 -13.47
N THR A 170 -3.42 -6.22 -12.51
CA THR A 170 -3.60 -5.10 -11.56
C THR A 170 -3.05 -5.41 -10.17
N TYR A 171 -2.11 -4.61 -9.70
CA TYR A 171 -1.60 -4.64 -8.33
C TYR A 171 -1.00 -3.29 -7.93
N PHE A 172 -1.08 -2.99 -6.64
CA PHE A 172 -0.42 -1.83 -6.06
C PHE A 172 1.05 -2.13 -5.78
N TYR A 173 1.93 -1.22 -6.19
CA TYR A 173 3.34 -1.25 -5.79
C TYR A 173 3.58 -0.20 -4.71
N PHE A 174 4.01 -0.66 -3.54
CA PHE A 174 4.25 0.18 -2.37
C PHE A 174 5.73 0.48 -2.24
N ASP A 175 6.12 1.76 -2.27
CA ASP A 175 7.50 2.19 -1.98
C ASP A 175 7.63 2.58 -0.51
N ASP A 176 8.72 2.18 0.15
CA ASP A 176 8.94 2.38 1.59
C ASP A 176 9.02 3.85 2.03
N PHE A 177 9.39 4.76 1.12
CA PHE A 177 9.59 6.19 1.41
C PHE A 177 8.51 7.11 0.83
N SER A 178 7.39 6.54 0.39
CA SER A 178 6.33 7.24 -0.34
C SER A 178 5.08 7.52 0.50
N GLU A 179 5.21 7.59 1.83
CA GLU A 179 4.09 7.79 2.75
C GLU A 179 4.23 9.03 3.63
N VAL A 180 3.09 9.65 3.94
CA VAL A 180 2.95 10.66 4.98
C VAL A 180 1.78 10.28 5.89
N LYS A 181 2.03 10.25 7.20
CA LYS A 181 1.01 10.06 8.23
C LYS A 181 0.69 11.39 8.90
N ILE A 182 -0.59 11.72 8.97
CA ILE A 182 -1.08 12.97 9.52
C ILE A 182 -2.34 12.70 10.34
N ASP A 183 -2.41 13.28 11.53
CA ASP A 183 -3.52 13.04 12.43
C ASP A 183 -4.83 13.62 11.90
N GLU A 184 -5.93 12.90 12.14
CA GLU A 184 -7.24 13.27 11.57
C GLU A 184 -7.76 14.61 12.10
N ASP A 185 -7.43 14.99 13.34
CA ASP A 185 -7.89 16.22 13.97
C ASP A 185 -7.44 17.48 13.21
N ILE A 186 -6.25 17.44 12.62
CA ILE A 186 -5.69 18.51 11.77
C ILE A 186 -6.62 18.83 10.59
N PHE A 187 -7.40 17.87 10.10
CA PHE A 187 -8.28 18.03 8.93
C PHE A 187 -9.77 18.01 9.25
N SER A 188 -10.13 18.07 10.54
CA SER A 188 -11.53 18.04 10.99
C SER A 188 -12.40 19.17 10.40
N HIS A 189 -11.77 20.24 9.92
CA HIS A 189 -12.41 21.41 9.31
C HIS A 189 -12.51 21.35 7.78
N VAL A 190 -11.96 20.32 7.13
CA VAL A 190 -11.94 20.16 5.67
C VAL A 190 -13.18 19.40 5.23
N ASP A 191 -13.92 19.93 4.27
CA ASP A 191 -15.10 19.25 3.74
C ASP A 191 -14.72 17.89 3.12
N ILE A 192 -15.52 16.85 3.39
CA ILE A 192 -15.24 15.47 2.92
C ILE A 192 -15.10 15.35 1.40
N LYS A 193 -15.77 16.24 0.64
CA LYS A 193 -15.70 16.30 -0.82
C LYS A 193 -14.33 16.79 -1.33
N ASP A 194 -13.67 17.65 -0.56
CA ASP A 194 -12.41 18.30 -0.93
C ASP A 194 -11.22 17.58 -0.30
N LEU A 195 -11.45 16.83 0.79
CA LEU A 195 -10.43 16.18 1.61
C LEU A 195 -9.42 15.36 0.79
N LYS A 196 -9.87 14.54 -0.18
CA LYS A 196 -8.95 13.70 -0.96
C LYS A 196 -7.94 14.52 -1.77
N GLN A 197 -8.40 15.57 -2.45
CA GLN A 197 -7.54 16.43 -3.27
C GLN A 197 -6.62 17.24 -2.36
N PHE A 198 -7.18 17.79 -1.29
CA PHE A 198 -6.43 18.52 -0.28
C PHE A 198 -5.27 17.69 0.31
N LEU A 199 -5.54 16.44 0.73
CA LEU A 199 -4.52 15.55 1.28
C LEU A 199 -3.45 15.16 0.25
N ALA A 200 -3.82 14.93 -1.02
CA ALA A 200 -2.83 14.67 -2.07
C ALA A 200 -1.93 15.88 -2.31
N THR A 201 -2.49 17.10 -2.33
CA THR A 201 -1.70 18.33 -2.46
C THR A 201 -0.76 18.51 -1.26
N ILE A 202 -1.25 18.28 -0.03
CA ILE A 202 -0.40 18.29 1.18
C ILE A 202 0.77 17.31 1.00
N TYR A 203 0.51 16.06 0.59
CA TYR A 203 1.59 15.09 0.34
C TYR A 203 2.63 15.62 -0.65
N LEU A 204 2.18 16.19 -1.77
CA LEU A 204 3.09 16.68 -2.81
C LEU A 204 3.99 17.81 -2.30
N ILE A 205 3.48 18.72 -1.46
CA ILE A 205 4.27 19.77 -0.80
C ILE A 205 5.30 19.15 0.16
N LEU A 206 4.90 18.10 0.89
CA LEU A 206 5.74 17.52 1.92
C LEU A 206 6.90 16.66 1.38
N VAL A 207 6.74 16.07 0.19
CA VAL A 207 7.67 15.06 -0.34
C VAL A 207 8.60 15.60 -1.45
N THR A 208 8.48 16.88 -1.84
CA THR A 208 9.06 17.46 -3.08
C THR A 208 10.58 17.53 -3.24
N GLU A 209 11.41 16.87 -2.42
CA GLU A 209 12.90 16.91 -2.61
C GLU A 209 13.58 15.54 -2.54
N ARG A 210 13.04 14.54 -3.24
CA ARG A 210 13.85 13.35 -3.59
C ARG A 210 13.68 12.86 -5.02
N ASP A 211 12.67 13.34 -5.73
CA ASP A 211 12.47 12.99 -7.14
C ASP A 211 12.68 14.26 -7.96
N GLU A 212 13.86 14.42 -8.57
CA GLU A 212 14.17 15.45 -9.60
C GLU A 212 13.27 15.31 -10.86
N ASP A 213 12.09 14.69 -10.77
CA ASP A 213 11.39 14.10 -11.91
C ASP A 213 9.85 14.04 -11.78
N ILE A 214 9.20 14.85 -10.94
CA ILE A 214 7.71 14.90 -10.90
C ILE A 214 7.08 15.11 -12.30
N PRO A 215 7.63 15.95 -13.20
CA PRO A 215 7.14 16.06 -14.56
C PRO A 215 7.45 14.83 -15.46
N SER A 216 8.60 14.14 -15.27
CA SER A 216 8.98 12.96 -16.06
C SER A 216 8.35 11.64 -15.56
N LEU A 217 7.74 11.67 -14.37
CA LEU A 217 6.97 10.57 -13.78
C LEU A 217 5.63 10.31 -14.49
N LYS A 218 5.08 11.32 -15.19
CA LYS A 218 3.74 11.25 -15.81
C LYS A 218 3.60 10.15 -16.88
N SER A 219 4.70 9.69 -17.48
CA SER A 219 4.70 8.65 -18.52
C SER A 219 5.06 7.24 -18.01
N LYS A 220 5.27 7.05 -16.70
CA LYS A 220 5.83 5.80 -16.15
C LYS A 220 4.82 4.89 -15.45
N PHE A 221 3.63 5.39 -15.10
CA PHE A 221 2.60 4.59 -14.43
C PHE A 221 1.71 3.85 -15.43
N ARG A 222 1.46 2.56 -15.15
CA ARG A 222 0.57 1.72 -15.95
C ARG A 222 -0.83 1.74 -15.35
N TYR A 223 -1.83 2.13 -16.14
CA TYR A 223 -3.24 2.04 -15.75
C TYR A 223 -3.94 1.00 -16.59
N VAL A 224 -4.84 0.22 -15.99
CA VAL A 224 -5.55 -0.88 -16.65
C VAL A 224 -7.06 -0.73 -16.48
N PRO A 225 -7.86 -1.05 -17.51
CA PRO A 225 -9.31 -1.04 -17.43
C PRO A 225 -9.82 -1.93 -16.31
N TYR A 226 -10.43 -1.34 -15.28
CA TYR A 226 -10.86 -2.05 -14.07
C TYR A 226 -12.38 -1.97 -13.81
N GLY A 227 -13.11 -1.23 -14.63
CA GLY A 227 -14.53 -0.95 -14.42
C GLY A 227 -15.40 -2.19 -14.18
N ASP A 228 -15.14 -3.26 -14.95
CA ASP A 228 -15.95 -4.49 -14.92
C ASP A 228 -15.78 -5.32 -13.63
N PHE A 229 -14.67 -5.15 -12.92
CA PHE A 229 -14.33 -5.91 -11.70
C PHE A 229 -14.72 -5.18 -10.40
N ARG A 230 -15.33 -4.00 -10.53
CA ARG A 230 -15.66 -3.14 -9.38
C ARG A 230 -16.65 -3.80 -8.43
N LYS A 231 -17.56 -4.64 -8.93
CA LYS A 231 -18.59 -5.30 -8.11
C LYS A 231 -17.97 -6.37 -7.21
N GLU A 232 -17.11 -7.20 -7.79
CA GLU A 232 -16.35 -8.27 -7.14
C GLU A 232 -15.38 -7.68 -6.10
N MET A 233 -14.67 -6.61 -6.48
CA MET A 233 -13.78 -5.87 -5.58
C MET A 233 -14.52 -5.32 -4.36
N ASN A 234 -15.67 -4.65 -4.58
CA ASN A 234 -16.49 -4.12 -3.49
C ASN A 234 -17.05 -5.22 -2.57
N LEU A 235 -17.45 -6.36 -3.15
CA LEU A 235 -17.91 -7.52 -2.38
C LEU A 235 -16.79 -8.05 -1.48
N PHE A 236 -15.60 -8.22 -2.03
CA PHE A 236 -14.43 -8.66 -1.29
C PHE A 236 -14.07 -7.67 -0.19
N LEU A 237 -13.93 -6.37 -0.52
CA LEU A 237 -13.64 -5.29 0.44
C LEU A 237 -14.59 -5.28 1.62
N LYS A 238 -15.90 -5.44 1.36
CA LYS A 238 -16.94 -5.44 2.41
C LYS A 238 -16.81 -6.61 3.38
N ARG A 239 -16.34 -7.77 2.90
CA ARG A 239 -16.24 -9.01 3.69
C ARG A 239 -14.88 -9.24 4.32
N PHE A 240 -13.85 -8.56 3.82
CA PHE A 240 -12.49 -8.66 4.36
C PHE A 240 -12.40 -8.06 5.77
N SER A 241 -11.92 -8.86 6.73
CA SER A 241 -11.77 -8.43 8.12
C SER A 241 -10.37 -7.92 8.42
N ILE A 242 -10.23 -6.61 8.64
CA ILE A 242 -8.97 -5.99 9.10
C ILE A 242 -8.62 -6.32 10.56
N ARG A 243 -9.46 -7.07 11.27
CA ARG A 243 -9.18 -7.50 12.66
C ARG A 243 -8.59 -8.90 12.73
N ASP A 244 -8.64 -9.62 11.62
CA ASP A 244 -8.23 -11.01 11.54
C ASP A 244 -6.74 -11.13 11.17
N ASN A 245 -5.91 -11.45 12.15
CA ASN A 245 -4.45 -11.46 11.97
C ASN A 245 -3.99 -12.57 11.01
N LEU A 246 -4.66 -13.72 10.96
CA LEU A 246 -4.33 -14.77 10.00
C LEU A 246 -4.62 -14.27 8.58
N MET A 247 -5.82 -13.72 8.36
CA MET A 247 -6.20 -13.14 7.07
C MET A 247 -5.25 -12.03 6.63
N LEU A 248 -4.88 -11.11 7.53
CA LEU A 248 -3.94 -10.03 7.24
C LEU A 248 -2.54 -10.55 6.87
N ARG A 249 -2.03 -11.55 7.61
CA ARG A 249 -0.71 -12.12 7.33
C ARG A 249 -0.69 -12.85 5.98
N THR A 250 -1.70 -13.68 5.72
CA THR A 250 -1.88 -14.37 4.42
C THR A 250 -1.95 -13.35 3.28
N SER A 251 -2.76 -12.31 3.45
CA SER A 251 -2.96 -11.24 2.47
C SER A 251 -1.69 -10.42 2.24
N SER A 252 -0.90 -10.15 3.28
CA SER A 252 0.37 -9.45 3.15
C SER A 252 1.37 -10.23 2.30
N HIS A 253 1.47 -11.55 2.48
CA HIS A 253 2.31 -12.39 1.63
C HIS A 253 1.81 -12.42 0.18
N LEU A 254 0.49 -12.51 -0.03
CA LEU A 254 -0.10 -12.43 -1.37
C LEU A 254 0.23 -11.11 -2.08
N VAL A 255 0.08 -9.97 -1.38
CA VAL A 255 0.42 -8.64 -1.92
C VAL A 255 1.90 -8.56 -2.26
N LYS A 256 2.80 -9.05 -1.39
CA LYS A 256 4.25 -9.07 -1.65
C LYS A 256 4.59 -9.92 -2.87
N ALA A 257 4.02 -11.11 -2.99
CA ALA A 257 4.21 -11.94 -4.17
C ALA A 257 3.76 -11.19 -5.45
N GLY A 258 2.60 -10.53 -5.40
CA GLY A 258 2.12 -9.70 -6.52
C GLY A 258 3.08 -8.57 -6.90
N MET A 259 3.66 -7.88 -5.91
CA MET A 259 4.65 -6.81 -6.14
C MET A 259 5.97 -7.31 -6.72
N LEU A 260 6.41 -8.51 -6.36
CA LEU A 260 7.71 -9.08 -6.75
C LEU A 260 7.65 -9.84 -8.09
N LYS A 261 6.46 -10.36 -8.47
CA LYS A 261 6.25 -11.18 -9.68
C LYS A 261 6.76 -10.55 -10.98
N THR A 262 6.83 -9.22 -11.05
CA THR A 262 7.31 -8.51 -12.26
C THR A 262 8.82 -8.34 -12.35
N ASN A 263 9.58 -8.80 -11.36
CA ASN A 263 11.03 -8.72 -11.37
C ASN A 263 11.65 -10.10 -11.19
N TYR A 264 12.24 -10.64 -12.25
CA TYR A 264 12.89 -11.96 -12.26
C TYR A 264 14.00 -12.12 -11.21
N VAL A 265 14.62 -11.01 -10.77
CA VAL A 265 15.64 -11.04 -9.71
C VAL A 265 15.05 -11.50 -8.37
N PHE A 266 13.74 -11.29 -8.15
CA PHE A 266 13.04 -11.64 -6.91
C PHE A 266 12.09 -12.83 -7.08
N PHE A 267 12.40 -13.74 -8.01
CA PHE A 267 11.53 -14.87 -8.32
C PHE A 267 11.38 -15.83 -7.13
N GLU A 268 12.48 -16.14 -6.44
CA GLU A 268 12.47 -17.01 -5.25
C GLU A 268 11.67 -16.42 -4.09
N GLU A 269 11.79 -15.11 -3.86
CA GLU A 269 10.98 -14.41 -2.84
C GLU A 269 9.52 -14.33 -3.26
N THR A 270 9.22 -14.14 -4.54
CA THR A 270 7.86 -14.19 -5.08
C THR A 270 7.23 -15.54 -4.78
N LEU A 271 7.98 -16.62 -5.04
CA LEU A 271 7.51 -17.97 -4.85
C LEU A 271 7.31 -18.31 -3.37
N SER A 272 8.30 -17.97 -2.54
CA SER A 272 8.22 -18.15 -1.08
C SER A 272 7.01 -17.44 -0.48
N ASN A 273 6.76 -16.18 -0.88
CA ASN A 273 5.57 -15.44 -0.45
C ASN A 273 4.28 -16.09 -0.96
N SER A 274 4.27 -16.62 -2.18
CA SER A 274 3.10 -17.35 -2.70
C SER A 274 2.82 -18.61 -1.88
N TYR A 275 3.84 -19.37 -1.48
CA TYR A 275 3.69 -20.54 -0.61
C TYR A 275 3.19 -20.19 0.79
N PHE A 276 3.71 -19.12 1.41
CA PHE A 276 3.19 -18.66 2.71
C PHE A 276 1.75 -18.20 2.62
N ALA A 277 1.36 -17.54 1.52
CA ALA A 277 -0.01 -17.12 1.29
C ALA A 277 -0.93 -18.33 1.03
N LEU A 278 -0.45 -19.34 0.31
CA LEU A 278 -1.20 -20.56 0.04
C LEU A 278 -1.45 -21.39 1.31
N GLU A 279 -0.41 -21.62 2.13
CA GLU A 279 -0.53 -22.26 3.45
C GLU A 279 -1.52 -21.49 4.34
N GLY A 280 -1.42 -20.17 4.35
CA GLY A 280 -2.37 -19.31 5.03
C GLY A 280 -3.81 -19.49 4.54
N CYS A 281 -4.02 -19.63 3.23
CA CYS A 281 -5.34 -19.92 2.66
C CYS A 281 -5.90 -21.26 3.13
N MET A 282 -5.07 -22.31 3.24
CA MET A 282 -5.51 -23.60 3.79
C MET A 282 -5.98 -23.48 5.24
N LEU A 283 -5.23 -22.76 6.08
CA LEU A 283 -5.62 -22.52 7.47
C LEU A 283 -6.90 -21.69 7.58
N LEU A 284 -7.04 -20.67 6.73
CA LEU A 284 -8.26 -19.85 6.65
C LEU A 284 -9.46 -20.70 6.21
N LEU A 285 -9.28 -21.60 5.25
CA LEU A 285 -10.30 -22.52 4.77
C LEU A 285 -10.71 -23.52 5.85
N GLN A 286 -9.76 -24.14 6.58
CA GLN A 286 -10.04 -24.95 7.76
C GLN A 286 -10.92 -24.20 8.76
N ARG A 287 -10.54 -22.97 9.11
CA ARG A 287 -11.29 -22.16 10.08
C ARG A 287 -12.71 -21.86 9.60
N LYS A 288 -12.87 -21.59 8.30
CA LYS A 288 -14.18 -21.33 7.68
C LYS A 288 -15.13 -22.52 7.86
N TYR A 289 -14.60 -23.73 7.85
CA TYR A 289 -15.34 -24.98 8.06
C TYR A 289 -15.31 -25.46 9.53
N GLY A 290 -14.92 -24.62 10.48
CA GLY A 290 -14.95 -24.94 11.91
C GLY A 290 -13.82 -25.85 12.40
N ILE A 291 -12.78 -26.03 11.60
CA ILE A 291 -11.61 -26.86 11.92
C ILE A 291 -10.53 -26.00 12.58
N GLY A 292 -9.77 -26.58 13.52
CA GLY A 292 -8.66 -25.90 14.20
C GLY A 292 -7.56 -25.44 13.24
N ILE A 293 -6.91 -24.32 13.57
CA ILE A 293 -5.85 -23.66 12.76
C ILE A 293 -4.44 -23.78 13.37
N ASP A 294 -4.29 -24.65 14.35
CA ASP A 294 -3.00 -24.91 15.02
C ASP A 294 -1.98 -25.54 14.07
N LYS A 295 -2.47 -26.31 13.09
CA LYS A 295 -1.71 -26.96 12.02
C LYS A 295 -2.61 -27.26 10.83
N LEU A 296 -2.00 -27.64 9.71
CA LEU A 296 -2.74 -28.17 8.56
C LEU A 296 -3.30 -29.57 8.87
N ARG A 297 -4.58 -29.76 8.60
CA ARG A 297 -5.32 -31.01 8.78
C ARG A 297 -5.70 -31.56 7.41
N ARG A 298 -4.80 -32.36 6.85
CA ARG A 298 -4.83 -32.78 5.43
C ARG A 298 -6.10 -33.52 5.05
N LYS A 299 -6.54 -34.47 5.89
CA LYS A 299 -7.73 -35.28 5.60
C LYS A 299 -8.97 -34.40 5.48
N GLU A 300 -9.16 -33.52 6.46
CA GLU A 300 -10.30 -32.60 6.50
C GLU A 300 -10.22 -31.55 5.38
N LEU A 301 -9.04 -31.04 5.05
CA LEU A 301 -8.85 -30.17 3.89
C LEU A 301 -9.21 -30.88 2.58
N ARG A 302 -8.72 -32.10 2.37
CA ARG A 302 -9.05 -32.90 1.18
C ARG A 302 -10.56 -33.07 1.02
N GLU A 303 -11.25 -33.39 2.12
CA GLU A 303 -12.72 -33.48 2.15
C GLU A 303 -13.38 -32.14 1.81
N ILE A 304 -12.88 -31.02 2.32
CA ILE A 304 -13.38 -29.68 1.94
C ILE A 304 -13.22 -29.45 0.44
N PHE A 305 -12.03 -29.71 -0.11
CA PHE A 305 -11.74 -29.45 -1.52
C PHE A 305 -12.67 -30.26 -2.42
N ILE A 306 -12.75 -31.58 -2.22
CA ILE A 306 -13.61 -32.49 -2.99
C ILE A 306 -15.07 -32.04 -2.97
N ASN A 307 -15.56 -31.58 -1.81
CA ASN A 307 -16.96 -31.19 -1.65
C ASN A 307 -17.26 -29.76 -2.14
N THR A 308 -16.24 -28.91 -2.33
CA THR A 308 -16.42 -27.48 -2.62
C THR A 308 -16.13 -27.13 -4.07
N PHE A 309 -15.13 -27.76 -4.68
CA PHE A 309 -14.59 -27.38 -5.98
C PHE A 309 -14.74 -28.51 -7.00
N LYS A 310 -15.01 -28.18 -8.26
CA LYS A 310 -15.34 -29.16 -9.31
C LYS A 310 -14.20 -30.17 -9.52
N ARG A 311 -12.95 -29.73 -9.40
CA ARG A 311 -11.72 -30.54 -9.49
C ARG A 311 -10.97 -30.61 -8.16
N GLY A 312 -11.70 -30.57 -7.05
CA GLY A 312 -11.12 -30.42 -5.72
C GLY A 312 -10.06 -31.46 -5.36
N GLU A 313 -10.23 -32.72 -5.77
CA GLU A 313 -9.24 -33.78 -5.54
C GLU A 313 -7.91 -33.47 -6.24
N GLU A 314 -7.95 -33.17 -7.53
CA GLU A 314 -6.76 -32.85 -8.34
C GLU A 314 -6.05 -31.59 -7.84
N ILE A 315 -6.81 -30.54 -7.49
CA ILE A 315 -6.23 -29.33 -6.90
C ILE A 315 -5.56 -29.63 -5.57
N PHE A 316 -6.22 -30.40 -4.70
CA PHE A 316 -5.68 -30.70 -3.39
C PHE A 316 -4.39 -31.52 -3.50
N ASP A 317 -4.35 -32.50 -4.40
CA ASP A 317 -3.16 -33.31 -4.65
C ASP A 317 -2.00 -32.44 -5.18
N TYR A 318 -2.27 -31.57 -6.17
CA TYR A 318 -1.29 -30.59 -6.69
C TYR A 318 -0.76 -29.65 -5.60
N LEU A 319 -1.63 -29.16 -4.72
CA LEU A 319 -1.24 -28.29 -3.60
C LEU A 319 -0.45 -29.06 -2.53
N SER A 320 -0.77 -30.33 -2.30
CA SER A 320 -0.07 -31.15 -1.30
C SER A 320 1.39 -31.36 -1.67
N GLU A 321 1.74 -31.46 -2.95
CA GLU A 321 3.13 -31.54 -3.43
C GLU A 321 4.00 -30.35 -3.00
N VAL A 322 3.39 -29.18 -2.76
CA VAL A 322 4.09 -27.96 -2.33
C VAL A 322 4.09 -27.78 -0.83
N ILE A 323 2.95 -28.03 -0.18
CA ILE A 323 2.74 -27.63 1.22
C ILE A 323 3.21 -28.72 2.21
N ASP A 324 3.46 -29.95 1.72
CA ASP A 324 3.86 -31.06 2.56
C ASP A 324 5.31 -31.00 3.05
N TRP A 325 5.57 -31.68 4.18
CA TRP A 325 6.90 -31.83 4.76
C TRP A 325 7.77 -32.68 3.80
N GLY A 326 8.70 -32.02 3.10
CA GLY A 326 9.48 -32.61 2.01
C GLY A 326 9.05 -32.18 0.59
N GLY A 327 8.02 -31.33 0.46
CA GLY A 327 7.63 -30.72 -0.81
C GLY A 327 8.48 -29.51 -1.19
N LYS A 328 8.19 -28.90 -2.35
CA LYS A 328 8.97 -27.78 -2.93
C LYS A 328 9.28 -26.65 -1.94
N ARG A 329 8.36 -26.32 -1.04
CA ARG A 329 8.60 -25.29 -0.01
C ARG A 329 9.75 -25.68 0.93
N ALA A 330 9.82 -26.93 1.36
CA ALA A 330 10.88 -27.41 2.25
C ALA A 330 12.25 -27.37 1.54
N GLU A 331 12.29 -27.67 0.24
CA GLU A 331 13.50 -27.57 -0.58
C GLU A 331 14.04 -26.14 -0.69
N LEU A 332 13.16 -25.12 -0.72
CA LEU A 332 13.57 -23.72 -0.73
C LEU A 332 14.26 -23.27 0.56
N VAL A 333 13.84 -23.80 1.72
CA VAL A 333 14.30 -23.31 3.04
C VAL A 333 15.32 -24.22 3.72
N HIS A 334 15.47 -25.46 3.27
CA HIS A 334 16.36 -26.45 3.87
C HIS A 334 17.32 -27.01 2.81
N PRO A 335 18.61 -26.62 2.82
CA PRO A 335 19.60 -27.08 1.84
C PRO A 335 19.94 -28.59 1.95
N ALA A 336 19.39 -29.28 2.94
CA ALA A 336 19.57 -30.70 3.18
C ALA A 336 18.25 -31.29 3.74
N VAL A 337 17.18 -31.28 2.93
CA VAL A 337 16.04 -32.17 3.22
C VAL A 337 16.52 -33.60 2.99
N ALA A 338 16.05 -34.55 3.79
CA ALA A 338 16.54 -35.93 3.81
C ALA A 338 16.33 -36.73 2.49
N SER A 339 15.78 -36.13 1.44
CA SER A 339 15.78 -36.71 0.10
C SER A 339 17.18 -36.58 -0.51
N GLN A 340 17.68 -37.66 -1.09
CA GLN A 340 18.98 -37.71 -1.77
C GLN A 340 19.02 -36.89 -3.08
N GLU A 341 18.10 -35.94 -3.25
CA GLU A 341 18.02 -35.11 -4.44
C GLU A 341 18.87 -33.84 -4.19
N SER A 342 19.88 -33.70 -5.04
CA SER A 342 20.80 -32.56 -5.05
C SER A 342 20.00 -31.26 -4.99
N TRP A 343 20.27 -30.44 -3.97
CA TRP A 343 19.75 -29.08 -3.87
C TRP A 343 20.05 -28.34 -5.17
N LEU A 344 19.03 -28.16 -6.01
CA LEU A 344 19.20 -27.54 -7.31
C LEU A 344 19.47 -26.05 -7.07
N PRO A 345 20.53 -25.47 -7.68
CA PRO A 345 20.85 -24.05 -7.50
C PRO A 345 19.83 -23.12 -8.16
N THR A 346 18.76 -23.66 -8.75
CA THR A 346 17.78 -22.96 -9.57
C THR A 346 16.39 -23.53 -9.38
N ILE A 347 15.41 -22.63 -9.24
CA ILE A 347 13.98 -22.94 -9.21
C ILE A 347 13.44 -22.70 -10.62
N PHE A 348 12.68 -23.65 -11.17
CA PHE A 348 12.11 -23.54 -12.51
C PHE A 348 10.75 -22.82 -12.53
N GLY A 349 10.45 -22.16 -13.65
CA GLY A 349 9.38 -21.15 -13.78
C GLY A 349 7.93 -21.64 -13.79
N ASP A 350 7.67 -22.93 -13.67
CA ASP A 350 6.31 -23.51 -13.74
C ASP A 350 5.46 -23.22 -12.49
N ASP A 351 6.05 -22.61 -11.45
CA ASP A 351 5.40 -22.37 -10.15
C ASP A 351 4.55 -21.08 -10.07
N HIS A 352 4.30 -20.41 -11.20
CA HIS A 352 3.43 -19.21 -11.24
C HIS A 352 1.96 -19.51 -10.90
N GLU A 353 1.51 -20.74 -11.12
CA GLU A 353 0.12 -21.19 -10.93
C GLU A 353 -0.32 -21.16 -9.45
N TYR A 354 0.61 -21.32 -8.50
CA TYR A 354 0.30 -21.27 -7.07
C TYR A 354 -0.16 -19.88 -6.63
N HIS A 355 0.38 -18.83 -7.24
CA HIS A 355 -0.09 -17.46 -6.97
C HIS A 355 -1.56 -17.32 -7.39
N ASP A 356 -1.90 -17.81 -8.59
CA ASP A 356 -3.24 -17.67 -9.14
C ASP A 356 -4.25 -18.54 -8.37
N LEU A 357 -3.87 -19.76 -7.96
CA LEU A 357 -4.67 -20.58 -7.04
C LEU A 357 -4.90 -19.88 -5.69
N THR A 358 -3.86 -19.22 -5.15
CA THR A 358 -3.98 -18.46 -3.90
C THR A 358 -4.98 -17.32 -4.03
N ILE A 359 -4.96 -16.59 -5.16
CA ILE A 359 -5.92 -15.53 -5.46
C ILE A 359 -7.36 -16.08 -5.44
N GLN A 360 -7.59 -17.18 -6.15
CA GLN A 360 -8.92 -17.78 -6.26
C GLN A 360 -9.43 -18.32 -4.91
N LEU A 361 -8.57 -19.02 -4.17
CA LEU A 361 -8.88 -19.52 -2.83
C LEU A 361 -9.19 -18.38 -1.86
N MET A 362 -8.36 -17.34 -1.85
CA MET A 362 -8.56 -16.16 -1.01
C MET A 362 -9.90 -15.48 -1.33
N TYR A 363 -10.24 -15.33 -2.61
CA TYR A 363 -11.54 -14.81 -3.01
C TYR A 363 -12.68 -15.68 -2.48
N TYR A 364 -12.64 -16.99 -2.70
CA TYR A 364 -13.65 -17.92 -2.18
C TYR A 364 -13.78 -17.84 -0.64
N ILE A 365 -12.65 -17.82 0.07
CA ILE A 365 -12.60 -17.72 1.54
C ILE A 365 -13.37 -16.48 2.02
N VAL A 366 -13.16 -15.34 1.37
CA VAL A 366 -13.76 -14.05 1.76
C VAL A 366 -15.21 -13.90 1.26
N THR A 367 -15.53 -14.36 0.06
CA THR A 367 -16.80 -14.04 -0.63
C THR A 367 -17.79 -15.21 -0.72
N ASN A 368 -17.38 -16.44 -0.39
CA ASN A 368 -18.15 -17.68 -0.64
C ASN A 368 -18.51 -17.88 -2.12
N GLN A 369 -17.80 -17.22 -3.04
CA GLN A 369 -18.02 -17.35 -4.46
C GLN A 369 -16.76 -17.93 -5.10
N VAL A 370 -16.96 -18.87 -6.02
CA VAL A 370 -15.89 -19.32 -6.90
C VAL A 370 -15.83 -18.33 -8.07
N ILE A 371 -14.67 -17.71 -8.30
CA ILE A 371 -14.46 -16.95 -9.53
C ILE A 371 -14.20 -17.97 -10.62
N GLN A 372 -15.05 -18.00 -11.64
CA GLN A 372 -14.67 -18.60 -12.90
C GLN A 372 -13.85 -17.56 -13.67
N PRO A 373 -12.60 -17.86 -14.06
CA PRO A 373 -11.84 -16.92 -14.88
C PRO A 373 -12.58 -16.73 -16.21
N ARG A 374 -13.09 -15.53 -16.53
CA ARG A 374 -13.58 -15.24 -17.89
C ARG A 374 -12.36 -15.06 -18.79
N SER A 375 -11.93 -16.17 -19.37
CA SER A 375 -10.90 -16.13 -20.40
C SER A 375 -11.49 -15.60 -21.71
N LYS A 376 -10.84 -14.59 -22.31
CA LYS A 376 -11.00 -14.26 -23.74
C LYS A 376 -10.21 -15.24 -24.63
N TYR A 377 -9.40 -16.12 -24.04
CA TYR A 377 -8.39 -16.96 -24.69
C TYR A 377 -8.45 -18.44 -24.31
N GLY A 378 -9.61 -18.97 -23.91
CA GLY A 378 -9.92 -20.42 -23.86
C GLY A 378 -9.15 -21.34 -22.91
N ASP A 379 -7.89 -21.06 -22.59
CA ASP A 379 -6.94 -22.08 -22.11
C ASP A 379 -6.33 -21.72 -20.76
N TYR A 380 -7.16 -21.31 -19.80
CA TYR A 380 -6.79 -21.44 -18.39
C TYR A 380 -7.64 -22.52 -17.77
N ILE A 381 -6.94 -23.42 -17.10
CA ILE A 381 -7.47 -24.54 -16.33
C ILE A 381 -8.68 -24.04 -15.54
N GLU A 382 -9.88 -24.58 -15.82
CA GLU A 382 -11.02 -24.51 -14.90
C GLU A 382 -10.56 -25.15 -13.59
N LEU A 383 -9.89 -24.39 -12.72
CA LEU A 383 -9.25 -24.94 -11.53
C LEU A 383 -10.29 -25.17 -10.44
N LEU A 384 -11.15 -24.19 -10.11
CA LEU A 384 -12.16 -24.33 -9.04
C LEU A 384 -13.60 -24.61 -9.52
#